data_AF-A0A176WMM0-F1
#
_entry.id   AF-A0A176WMM0-F1
#
_cell.length_a   1.000
_cell.length_b   1.000
_cell.length_c   1.000
_cell.angle_alpha   90.00
_cell.angle_beta   90.00
_cell.angle_gamma   90.00
#
_symmetry.space_group_name_H-M   'P 1'
#
loop_
_entity.id
_entity.type
_entity.pdbx_description
1 polymer ?
#
loop_
_entity_poly.entity_id
_entity_poly.type
_entity_poly.pdbx_seq_one_letter_code
_entity_poly.pdbx_strand_id
1 'polypeptide(L)'
;MAKYMAQAAIALQVLMVLACVAWYMFWFTLPILDARNWIRSILDPKANVDFLGIRGSIWLNQIFVWILVAVLAYPVIELRKRIKAAKTNPKSEEKPKISIWQQPIILKGPLGMLTLADVIFISIIVFLTVWYTVKNCVDRAKLIDAAKQKPGAHSRSSQKLEYVGIYLGKAAEIPMTLLWIPVSRASPLLRVSGIPFERAVKYHIWLGSSCIWLLIAHGVVFFGYYPMIHDVSGLWSWKTRGIAVFPGIISLAAGVLMLATAFEKVRREMFNLFFITHQLYLVFLLFFLFHCQSQMVYVVIPVLLFFLDRFMRMVQSRKAVDVLSTRLLPSGAIELKFAKPASMSPATGFEFRLLAFRRKSNHSRCDS
;
A
#
# COMPACT_ATOMS: atom_id res chain seq x y z
N MET A 1 2.18 -35.66 14.03
CA MET A 1 1.55 -34.83 12.97
C MET A 1 1.41 -33.35 13.35
N ALA A 2 0.64 -32.97 14.37
CA ALA A 2 0.41 -31.54 14.70
C ALA A 2 1.68 -30.72 15.01
N LYS A 3 2.67 -31.31 15.69
CA LYS A 3 3.98 -30.67 15.96
C LYS A 3 4.74 -30.32 14.69
N TYR A 4 4.83 -31.26 13.73
CA TYR A 4 5.50 -31.03 12.44
C TYR A 4 4.77 -29.98 11.59
N MET A 5 3.43 -29.98 11.57
CA MET A 5 2.66 -28.94 10.89
C MET A 5 2.91 -27.55 11.50
N ALA A 6 3.03 -27.46 12.84
CA ALA A 6 3.35 -26.21 13.52
C ALA A 6 4.77 -25.72 13.21
N GLN A 7 5.76 -26.62 13.22
CA GLN A 7 7.13 -26.29 12.82
C GLN A 7 7.20 -25.80 11.37
N ALA A 8 6.52 -26.47 10.45
CA ALA A 8 6.44 -26.04 9.04
C ALA A 8 5.79 -24.66 8.89
N ALA A 9 4.67 -24.41 9.59
CA ALA A 9 4.00 -23.11 9.55
C ALA A 9 4.90 -21.97 10.08
N ILE A 10 5.65 -22.23 11.16
CA ILE A 10 6.62 -21.27 11.72
C ILE A 10 7.75 -21.02 10.72
N ALA A 11 8.34 -22.07 10.14
CA ALA A 11 9.44 -21.94 9.17
C ALA A 11 9.02 -21.10 7.95
N LEU A 12 7.84 -21.36 7.38
CA LEU A 12 7.30 -20.58 6.27
C LEU A 12 7.02 -19.12 6.68
N GLN A 13 6.53 -18.88 7.90
CA GLN A 13 6.31 -17.53 8.40
C GLN A 13 7.64 -16.77 8.61
N VAL A 14 8.69 -17.44 9.12
CA VAL A 14 10.03 -16.86 9.23
C VAL A 14 10.56 -16.47 7.86
N LEU A 15 10.42 -17.35 6.85
CA LEU A 15 10.84 -17.06 5.48
C LEU A 15 10.12 -15.82 4.90
N MET A 16 8.81 -15.68 5.15
CA MET A 16 8.05 -14.49 4.74
C MET A 16 8.55 -13.23 5.44
N VAL A 17 8.84 -13.29 6.75
CA VAL A 17 9.38 -12.15 7.50
C VAL A 17 10.76 -11.76 6.95
N LEU A 18 11.63 -12.73 6.68
CA LEU A 18 12.94 -12.49 6.07
C LEU A 18 12.81 -11.84 4.69
N ALA A 19 11.85 -12.25 3.86
CA ALA A 19 11.58 -11.61 2.57
C ALA A 19 11.15 -10.14 2.74
N CYS A 20 10.26 -9.83 3.71
CA CYS A 20 9.88 -8.46 4.03
C CYS A 20 11.07 -7.64 4.56
N VAL A 21 11.90 -8.21 5.43
CA VAL A 21 13.13 -7.56 5.93
C VAL A 21 14.09 -7.27 4.78
N ALA A 22 14.29 -8.22 3.87
CA ALA A 22 15.12 -8.02 2.68
C ALA A 22 14.61 -6.86 1.81
N TRP A 23 13.28 -6.71 1.67
CA TRP A 23 12.70 -5.56 0.97
C TRP A 23 12.99 -4.22 1.66
N TYR A 24 12.88 -4.16 2.99
CA TYR A 24 13.28 -2.95 3.73
C TYR A 24 14.78 -2.67 3.62
N MET A 25 15.62 -3.71 3.68
CA MET A 25 17.06 -3.59 3.50
C MET A 25 17.44 -3.10 2.10
N PHE A 26 16.68 -3.48 1.07
CA PHE A 26 16.86 -2.94 -0.28
C PHE A 26 16.72 -1.41 -0.27
N TRP A 27 15.66 -0.86 0.33
CA TRP A 27 15.47 0.59 0.42
C TRP A 27 16.51 1.29 1.30
N PHE A 28 16.92 0.65 2.39
CA PHE A 28 17.98 1.16 3.26
C PHE A 28 19.33 1.25 2.54
N THR A 29 19.67 0.26 1.73
CA THR A 29 20.98 0.16 1.07
C THR A 29 21.05 0.92 -0.26
N LEU A 30 19.93 1.17 -0.93
CA LEU A 30 19.89 1.85 -2.24
C LEU A 30 20.56 3.24 -2.30
N PRO A 31 20.50 4.08 -1.24
CA PRO A 31 21.26 5.33 -1.16
C PRO A 31 22.78 5.16 -1.03
N ILE A 32 23.25 4.02 -0.51
CA ILE A 32 24.67 3.76 -0.27
C ILE A 32 25.33 3.32 -1.58
N LEU A 33 26.36 4.05 -2.04
CA LEU A 33 26.97 3.82 -3.35
C LEU A 33 27.51 2.40 -3.51
N ASP A 34 28.33 1.94 -2.55
CA ASP A 34 28.98 0.63 -2.63
C ASP A 34 27.94 -0.49 -2.56
N ALA A 35 26.97 -0.38 -1.66
CA ALA A 35 25.89 -1.36 -1.56
C ALA A 35 25.04 -1.38 -2.85
N ARG A 36 24.72 -0.23 -3.43
CA ARG A 36 24.00 -0.14 -4.71
C ARG A 36 24.81 -0.78 -5.85
N ASN A 37 26.12 -0.57 -5.90
CA ASN A 37 26.99 -1.17 -6.91
C ASN A 37 27.09 -2.68 -6.73
N TRP A 38 27.17 -3.16 -5.49
CA TRP A 38 27.16 -4.58 -5.14
C TRP A 38 25.82 -5.27 -5.48
N ILE A 39 24.69 -4.63 -5.16
CA ILE A 39 23.36 -5.11 -5.56
C ILE A 39 23.30 -5.24 -7.09
N ARG A 40 23.80 -4.24 -7.81
CA ARG A 40 23.88 -4.29 -9.27
C ARG A 40 24.78 -5.42 -9.75
N SER A 41 25.95 -5.65 -9.15
CA SER A 41 26.83 -6.74 -9.58
C SER A 41 26.24 -8.13 -9.37
N ILE A 42 25.47 -8.34 -8.29
CA ILE A 42 24.78 -9.62 -8.04
C ILE A 42 23.62 -9.83 -9.00
N LEU A 43 22.83 -8.78 -9.21
CA LEU A 43 21.64 -8.86 -10.05
C LEU A 43 21.98 -8.91 -11.55
N ASP A 44 23.23 -8.68 -11.95
CA ASP A 44 23.54 -8.32 -13.33
C ASP A 44 24.85 -8.89 -13.93
N PRO A 45 25.14 -10.21 -13.87
CA PRO A 45 26.28 -10.72 -14.63
C PRO A 45 26.05 -10.69 -16.16
N LYS A 46 24.80 -10.77 -16.66
CA LYS A 46 24.49 -11.02 -18.10
C LYS A 46 23.13 -10.48 -18.61
N ALA A 47 22.37 -9.68 -17.85
CA ALA A 47 20.98 -9.34 -18.20
C ALA A 47 20.87 -7.96 -18.90
N ASN A 48 21.25 -7.89 -20.18
CA ASN A 48 21.18 -6.66 -21.00
C ASN A 48 19.75 -6.30 -21.48
N VAL A 49 18.70 -6.76 -20.80
CA VAL A 49 17.31 -6.50 -21.20
C VAL A 49 16.69 -5.47 -20.27
N ASP A 50 16.39 -4.30 -20.83
CA ASP A 50 15.66 -3.23 -20.15
C ASP A 50 14.15 -3.36 -20.39
N PHE A 51 13.36 -3.21 -19.33
CA PHE A 51 11.90 -3.09 -19.40
C PHE A 51 11.46 -1.79 -18.72
N LEU A 52 10.74 -0.94 -19.47
CA LEU A 52 10.33 0.41 -19.04
C LEU A 52 11.50 1.30 -18.56
N GLY A 53 12.70 1.11 -19.14
CA GLY A 53 13.88 1.89 -18.78
C GLY A 53 14.54 1.50 -17.45
N ILE A 54 14.18 0.33 -16.89
CA ILE A 54 14.85 -0.30 -15.76
C ILE A 54 15.29 -1.71 -16.14
N ARG A 55 16.45 -2.11 -15.63
CA ARG A 55 17.01 -3.44 -15.82
C ARG A 55 16.05 -4.53 -15.34
N GLY A 56 15.87 -5.58 -16.13
CA GLY A 56 14.98 -6.70 -15.80
C GLY A 56 15.29 -7.37 -14.45
N SER A 57 16.54 -7.34 -14.00
CA SER A 57 16.93 -7.92 -12.71
C SER A 57 16.37 -7.17 -11.49
N ILE A 58 16.19 -5.85 -11.59
CA ILE A 58 15.51 -5.05 -10.56
C ILE A 58 14.03 -5.41 -10.53
N TRP A 59 13.41 -5.62 -11.70
CA TRP A 59 12.05 -6.14 -11.80
C TRP A 59 11.90 -7.48 -11.11
N LEU A 60 12.77 -8.44 -11.44
CA LEU A 60 12.74 -9.76 -10.81
C LEU A 60 12.87 -9.66 -9.29
N ASN A 61 13.77 -8.81 -8.77
CA ASN A 61 13.92 -8.62 -7.33
C ASN A 61 12.64 -8.07 -6.66
N GLN A 62 12.03 -7.02 -7.22
CA GLN A 62 10.80 -6.45 -6.65
C GLN A 62 9.60 -7.40 -6.76
N ILE A 63 9.50 -8.11 -7.89
CA ILE A 63 8.44 -9.09 -8.13
C ILE A 63 8.57 -10.28 -7.19
N PHE A 64 9.78 -10.82 -7.09
CA PHE A 64 10.06 -12.02 -6.31
C PHE A 64 9.63 -11.87 -4.86
N VAL A 65 9.94 -10.76 -4.19
CA VAL A 65 9.57 -10.57 -2.79
C VAL A 65 8.06 -10.63 -2.58
N TRP A 66 7.29 -9.83 -3.33
CA TRP A 66 5.85 -9.75 -3.11
C TRP A 66 5.10 -11.02 -3.54
N ILE A 67 5.53 -11.66 -4.63
CA ILE A 67 4.96 -12.95 -5.06
C ILE A 67 5.32 -14.04 -4.07
N LEU A 68 6.57 -14.11 -3.61
CA LEU A 68 6.99 -15.11 -2.62
C LEU A 68 6.14 -15.00 -1.35
N VAL A 69 5.98 -13.80 -0.78
CA VAL A 69 5.15 -13.61 0.42
C VAL A 69 3.69 -13.96 0.14
N ALA A 70 3.15 -13.60 -1.02
CA ALA A 70 1.76 -13.92 -1.38
C ALA A 70 1.51 -15.43 -1.55
N VAL A 71 2.46 -16.16 -2.16
CA VAL A 71 2.38 -17.61 -2.36
C VAL A 71 2.56 -18.35 -1.04
N LEU A 72 3.56 -17.99 -0.24
CA LEU A 72 3.83 -18.63 1.06
C LEU A 72 2.72 -18.38 2.09
N ALA A 73 1.95 -17.31 1.96
CA ALA A 73 0.81 -17.04 2.83
C ALA A 73 -0.26 -18.14 2.78
N TYR A 74 -0.51 -18.75 1.62
CA TYR A 74 -1.52 -19.82 1.47
C TYR A 74 -1.24 -21.08 2.31
N PRO A 75 -0.08 -21.76 2.17
CA PRO A 75 0.21 -22.94 2.97
C PRO A 75 0.28 -22.61 4.46
N VAL A 76 0.74 -21.41 4.87
CA VAL A 76 0.72 -20.98 6.27
C VAL A 76 -0.71 -20.91 6.81
N ILE A 77 -1.63 -20.28 6.07
CA ILE A 77 -3.04 -20.17 6.46
C ILE A 77 -3.67 -21.57 6.58
N GLU A 78 -3.44 -22.44 5.61
CA GLU A 78 -4.00 -23.80 5.60
C GLU A 78 -3.43 -24.66 6.74
N LEU A 79 -2.12 -24.60 6.99
CA LEU A 79 -1.49 -25.29 8.12
C LEU A 79 -2.06 -24.79 9.45
N ARG A 80 -2.22 -23.48 9.64
CA ARG A 80 -2.83 -22.91 10.85
C ARG A 80 -4.26 -23.40 11.06
N LYS A 81 -5.05 -23.50 9.99
CA LYS A 81 -6.41 -24.05 10.03
C LYS A 81 -6.42 -25.52 10.48
N ARG A 82 -5.55 -26.35 9.90
CA ARG A 82 -5.40 -27.77 10.26
C ARG A 82 -4.91 -27.97 11.69
N ILE A 83 -3.96 -27.15 12.15
CA ILE A 83 -3.47 -27.16 13.54
C ILE A 83 -4.61 -26.83 14.51
N LYS A 84 -5.43 -25.81 14.19
CA LYS A 84 -6.59 -25.45 15.03
C LYS A 84 -7.62 -26.59 15.11
N ALA A 85 -7.92 -27.23 13.98
CA ALA A 85 -8.81 -28.39 13.93
C ALA A 85 -8.25 -29.63 14.66
N ALA A 86 -6.93 -29.83 14.66
CA ALA A 86 -6.28 -30.91 15.40
C ALA A 86 -6.20 -30.64 16.92
N LYS A 87 -6.32 -29.37 17.34
CA LYS A 87 -6.27 -28.95 18.76
C LYS A 87 -7.63 -28.94 19.44
N THR A 88 -8.75 -29.01 18.72
CA THR A 88 -10.09 -29.04 19.31
C THR A 88 -10.33 -30.37 20.05
N ASN A 89 -9.82 -30.44 21.29
CA ASN A 89 -10.39 -31.21 22.39
C ASN A 89 -11.24 -30.21 23.20
N PRO A 90 -12.54 -30.46 23.47
CA PRO A 90 -13.47 -29.47 24.03
C PRO A 90 -13.26 -29.11 25.52
N LYS A 91 -12.09 -29.38 26.11
CA LYS A 91 -11.86 -29.29 27.56
C LYS A 91 -10.75 -28.36 28.04
N SER A 92 -10.15 -27.55 27.17
CA SER A 92 -9.22 -26.51 27.64
C SER A 92 -9.53 -25.19 26.96
N GLU A 93 -10.28 -24.33 27.64
CA GLU A 93 -10.21 -22.89 27.42
C GLU A 93 -8.78 -22.43 27.76
N GLU A 94 -7.86 -22.55 26.79
CA GLU A 94 -6.58 -21.83 26.87
C GLU A 94 -6.92 -20.34 26.94
N LYS A 95 -6.64 -19.72 28.11
CA LYS A 95 -6.78 -18.28 28.29
C LYS A 95 -6.12 -17.56 27.10
N PRO A 96 -6.79 -16.57 26.48
CA PRO A 96 -6.23 -15.88 25.34
C PRO A 96 -4.88 -15.28 25.72
N LYS A 97 -3.80 -15.80 25.14
CA LYS A 97 -2.45 -15.24 25.32
C LYS A 97 -2.45 -13.86 24.69
N ILE A 98 -2.54 -12.83 25.53
CA ILE A 98 -2.48 -11.43 25.11
C ILE A 98 -1.07 -11.19 24.55
N SER A 99 -0.98 -10.97 23.25
CA SER A 99 0.28 -10.65 22.59
C SER A 99 0.74 -9.26 23.03
N ILE A 100 1.97 -9.16 23.55
CA ILE A 100 2.61 -7.88 23.94
C ILE A 100 2.57 -6.88 22.78
N TRP A 101 2.67 -7.36 21.54
CA TRP A 101 2.63 -6.55 20.31
C TRP A 101 1.28 -5.87 20.05
N GLN A 102 0.20 -6.41 20.61
CA GLN A 102 -1.17 -5.92 20.45
C GLN A 102 -1.63 -5.07 21.64
N GLN A 103 -0.82 -4.93 22.69
CA GLN A 103 -1.14 -4.09 23.83
C GLN A 103 -1.09 -2.60 23.41
N PRO A 104 -2.14 -1.83 23.69
CA PRO A 104 -2.15 -0.39 23.41
C PRO A 104 -1.17 0.32 24.36
N ILE A 105 -0.23 1.06 23.78
CA ILE A 105 0.72 1.91 24.53
C ILE A 105 0.16 3.32 24.62
N ILE A 106 -0.41 3.84 23.52
CA ILE A 106 -1.01 5.18 23.48
C ILE A 106 -2.52 5.00 23.33
N LEU A 107 -3.24 5.37 24.39
CA LEU A 107 -4.68 5.15 24.51
C LEU A 107 -5.50 6.22 23.77
N LYS A 108 -4.99 7.45 23.65
CA LYS A 108 -5.61 8.56 22.91
C LYS A 108 -4.53 9.44 22.27
N GLY A 109 -4.61 9.63 20.96
CA GLY A 109 -3.74 10.52 20.19
C GLY A 109 -4.37 10.88 18.85
N PRO A 110 -3.81 11.84 18.10
CA PRO A 110 -4.33 12.26 16.78
C PRO A 110 -4.27 11.14 15.73
N LEU A 111 -3.45 10.11 15.96
CA LEU A 111 -3.36 8.90 15.13
C LEU A 111 -4.23 7.76 15.65
N GLY A 112 -5.08 8.00 16.66
CA GLY A 112 -5.90 7.00 17.32
C GLY A 112 -5.14 6.17 18.36
N MET A 113 -5.67 4.99 18.69
CA MET A 113 -5.04 4.05 19.62
C MET A 113 -3.87 3.33 18.95
N LEU A 114 -2.67 3.45 19.54
CA LEU A 114 -1.43 2.87 19.01
C LEU A 114 -0.92 1.75 19.91
N THR A 115 -0.61 0.60 19.32
CA THR A 115 0.14 -0.48 19.96
C THR A 115 1.63 -0.35 19.66
N LEU A 116 2.47 -1.13 20.35
CA LEU A 116 3.91 -1.16 20.09
C LEU A 116 4.25 -1.45 18.62
N ALA A 117 3.55 -2.41 18.03
CA ALA A 117 3.71 -2.77 16.61
C ALA A 117 3.39 -1.59 15.68
N ASP A 118 2.39 -0.77 16.02
CA ASP A 118 2.03 0.40 15.23
C ASP A 118 3.13 1.47 15.27
N VAL A 119 3.68 1.72 16.46
CA VAL A 119 4.77 2.68 16.66
C VAL A 119 6.01 2.24 15.89
N ILE A 120 6.42 0.98 16.03
CA ILE A 120 7.58 0.44 15.29
C ILE A 120 7.38 0.54 13.78
N PHE A 121 6.19 0.19 13.30
CA PHE A 121 5.86 0.28 11.89
C PHE A 121 5.99 1.71 11.35
N ILE A 122 5.36 2.69 12.00
CA ILE A 122 5.46 4.10 11.59
C ILE A 122 6.91 4.58 11.64
N SER A 123 7.63 4.26 12.71
CA SER A 123 9.04 4.66 12.88
C SER A 123 9.93 4.12 11.76
N ILE A 124 9.74 2.87 11.33
CA ILE A 124 10.50 2.28 10.21
C ILE A 124 10.21 3.04 8.91
N ILE A 125 8.94 3.34 8.62
CA ILE A 125 8.57 4.06 7.38
C ILE A 125 9.13 5.48 7.39
N VAL A 126 9.00 6.21 8.50
CA VAL A 126 9.56 7.56 8.64
C VAL A 126 11.08 7.52 8.52
N PHE A 127 11.74 6.61 9.26
CA PHE A 127 13.19 6.44 9.21
C PHE A 127 13.67 6.17 7.79
N LEU A 128 13.10 5.20 7.08
CA LEU A 128 13.53 4.85 5.73
C LEU A 128 13.30 5.99 4.73
N THR A 129 12.18 6.70 4.83
CA THR A 129 11.88 7.84 3.97
C THR A 129 12.89 8.98 4.18
N VAL A 130 13.17 9.33 5.45
CA VAL A 130 14.12 10.38 5.81
C VAL A 130 15.54 9.95 5.43
N TRP A 131 15.95 8.74 5.81
CA TRP A 131 17.25 8.16 5.47
C TRP A 131 17.49 8.19 3.96
N TYR A 132 16.54 7.67 3.18
CA TYR A 132 16.64 7.62 1.73
C TYR A 132 16.84 9.00 1.13
N THR A 133 16.02 9.97 1.57
CA THR A 133 16.06 11.35 1.06
C THR A 133 17.36 12.04 1.47
N VAL A 134 17.67 12.08 2.77
CA VAL A 134 18.82 12.81 3.31
C VAL A 134 20.13 12.25 2.76
N LYS A 135 20.33 10.93 2.78
CA LYS A 135 21.58 10.33 2.32
C LYS A 135 21.86 10.63 0.86
N ASN A 136 20.84 10.46 0.00
CA ASN A 136 20.97 10.75 -1.42
C ASN A 136 21.20 12.25 -1.68
N CYS A 137 20.48 13.14 -0.98
CA CYS A 137 20.67 14.59 -1.10
C CYS A 137 22.08 15.02 -0.69
N VAL A 138 22.57 14.55 0.45
CA VAL A 138 23.91 14.89 0.97
C VAL A 138 25.00 14.39 0.02
N ASP A 139 24.94 13.13 -0.40
CA ASP A 139 25.93 12.58 -1.33
C ASP A 139 25.92 13.33 -2.66
N ARG A 140 24.72 13.63 -3.18
CA ARG A 140 24.59 14.35 -4.45
C ARG A 140 25.08 15.79 -4.33
N ALA A 141 24.81 16.48 -3.22
CA ALA A 141 25.30 17.81 -2.97
C ALA A 141 26.84 17.85 -2.97
N LYS A 142 27.49 16.89 -2.31
CA LYS A 142 28.96 16.74 -2.33
C LYS A 142 29.50 16.57 -3.75
N LEU A 143 28.83 15.77 -4.58
CA LEU A 143 29.22 15.59 -5.99
C LEU A 143 29.07 16.87 -6.81
N ILE A 144 27.99 17.64 -6.60
CA ILE A 144 27.76 18.93 -7.29
C ILE A 144 28.82 19.96 -6.88
N ASP A 145 29.18 19.99 -5.60
CA ASP A 145 30.17 20.93 -5.06
C ASP A 145 31.58 20.61 -5.57
N ALA A 146 31.94 19.33 -5.65
CA ALA A 146 33.22 18.87 -6.18
C ALA A 146 33.33 18.98 -7.71
N ALA A 147 32.20 18.99 -8.44
CA ALA A 147 32.21 19.04 -9.89
C ALA A 147 32.60 20.43 -10.44
N LYS A 148 33.40 20.43 -11.51
CA LYS A 148 33.63 21.63 -12.32
C LYS A 148 32.35 22.01 -13.05
N GLN A 149 31.90 23.25 -12.86
CA GLN A 149 30.71 23.78 -13.54
C GLN A 149 30.99 23.88 -15.05
N LYS A 150 30.12 23.27 -15.85
CA LYS A 150 30.18 23.36 -17.31
C LYS A 150 29.57 24.70 -17.75
N PRO A 151 30.09 25.35 -18.81
CA PRO A 151 29.43 26.50 -19.42
C PRO A 151 27.97 26.17 -19.78
N GLY A 152 27.03 27.04 -19.41
CA GLY A 152 25.59 26.82 -19.60
C GLY A 152 24.90 25.89 -18.60
N ALA A 153 25.62 25.34 -17.61
CA ALA A 153 24.98 24.58 -16.54
C ALA A 153 24.18 25.51 -15.59
N HIS A 154 23.08 24.99 -15.05
CA HIS A 154 22.28 25.71 -14.07
C HIS A 154 23.09 25.95 -12.79
N SER A 155 22.71 26.93 -11.98
CA SER A 155 23.39 27.21 -10.71
C SER A 155 23.52 25.97 -9.81
N ARG A 156 24.56 25.92 -8.96
CA ARG A 156 24.73 24.80 -8.01
C ARG A 156 23.52 24.63 -7.09
N SER A 157 22.92 25.74 -6.65
CA SER A 157 21.73 25.73 -5.80
C SER A 157 20.51 25.14 -6.53
N SER A 158 20.26 25.53 -7.77
CA SER A 158 19.17 24.95 -8.56
C SER A 158 19.39 23.46 -8.85
N GLN A 159 20.62 23.03 -9.13
CA GLN A 159 20.94 21.60 -9.28
C GLN A 159 20.66 20.82 -7.98
N LYS A 160 21.08 21.35 -6.83
CA LYS A 160 20.79 20.72 -5.52
C LYS A 160 19.28 20.64 -5.28
N LEU A 161 18.54 21.71 -5.57
CA LEU A 161 17.08 21.78 -5.42
C LEU A 161 16.37 20.75 -6.31
N GLU A 162 16.78 20.63 -7.58
CA GLU A 162 16.25 19.61 -8.50
C GLU A 162 16.36 18.20 -7.88
N TYR A 163 17.55 17.85 -7.37
CA TYR A 163 17.77 16.55 -6.77
C TYR A 163 16.97 16.33 -5.47
N VAL A 164 16.77 17.37 -4.65
CA VAL A 164 15.86 17.28 -3.49
C VAL A 164 14.46 16.88 -3.96
N GLY A 165 13.95 17.52 -5.01
CA GLY A 165 12.65 17.18 -5.61
C GLY A 165 12.61 15.73 -6.10
N ILE A 166 13.63 15.30 -6.85
CA ILE A 166 13.74 13.91 -7.35
C ILE A 166 13.72 12.90 -6.20
N TYR A 167 14.50 13.13 -5.14
CA TYR A 167 14.62 12.17 -4.05
C TYR A 167 13.38 12.14 -3.15
N LEU A 168 12.65 13.24 -2.99
CA LEU A 168 11.33 13.25 -2.35
C LEU A 168 10.32 12.39 -3.11
N GLY A 169 10.28 12.53 -4.44
CA GLY A 169 9.40 11.72 -5.30
C GLY A 169 9.70 10.23 -5.19
N LYS A 170 10.98 9.85 -5.23
CA LYS A 170 11.41 8.46 -5.05
C LYS A 170 11.14 7.92 -3.63
N ALA A 171 11.31 8.74 -2.61
CA ALA A 171 11.01 8.34 -1.23
C ALA A 171 9.52 8.09 -1.02
N ALA A 172 8.64 8.80 -1.75
CA ALA A 172 7.19 8.57 -1.71
C ALA A 172 6.79 7.16 -2.20
N GLU A 173 7.62 6.49 -2.99
CA GLU A 173 7.36 5.13 -3.48
C GLU A 173 7.36 4.09 -2.35
N ILE A 174 8.09 4.34 -1.26
CA ILE A 174 8.14 3.45 -0.09
C ILE A 174 6.73 3.28 0.52
N PRO A 175 6.05 4.35 0.98
CA PRO A 175 4.68 4.23 1.45
C PRO A 175 3.69 3.91 0.32
N MET A 176 3.93 4.38 -0.91
CA MET A 176 3.07 4.07 -2.07
C MET A 176 2.97 2.57 -2.35
N THR A 177 4.08 1.85 -2.25
CA THR A 177 4.13 0.40 -2.48
C THR A 177 3.31 -0.35 -1.43
N LEU A 178 3.38 0.08 -0.18
CA LEU A 178 2.77 -0.60 0.96
C LEU A 178 1.27 -0.29 1.14
N LEU A 179 0.79 0.88 0.71
CA LEU A 179 -0.59 1.34 1.00
C LEU A 179 -1.70 0.46 0.40
N TRP A 180 -1.38 -0.40 -0.57
CA TRP A 180 -2.33 -1.30 -1.24
C TRP A 180 -2.61 -2.58 -0.44
N ILE A 181 -1.67 -3.00 0.41
CA ILE A 181 -1.76 -4.26 1.16
C ILE A 181 -2.91 -4.20 2.19
N PRO A 182 -3.05 -3.15 3.02
CA PRO A 182 -4.10 -3.12 4.05
C PRO A 182 -5.52 -3.05 3.50
N VAL A 183 -5.72 -2.54 2.28
CA VAL A 183 -7.03 -2.45 1.61
C VAL A 183 -7.41 -3.70 0.81
N SER A 184 -6.47 -4.63 0.67
CA SER A 184 -6.67 -5.91 -0.01
C SER A 184 -7.29 -6.96 0.94
N ARG A 185 -8.56 -6.74 1.31
CA ARG A 185 -9.30 -7.50 2.34
C ARG A 185 -9.24 -9.03 2.23
N ALA A 186 -9.29 -9.60 1.03
CA ALA A 186 -9.24 -11.05 0.85
C ALA A 186 -7.84 -11.54 0.44
N SER A 187 -6.85 -10.63 0.38
CA SER A 187 -5.47 -10.99 0.09
C SER A 187 -4.91 -11.90 1.18
N PRO A 188 -4.18 -12.96 0.78
CA PRO A 188 -3.44 -13.81 1.70
C PRO A 188 -2.51 -13.02 2.63
N LEU A 189 -1.96 -11.90 2.16
CA LEU A 189 -1.04 -11.04 2.91
C LEU A 189 -1.68 -10.44 4.17
N LEU A 190 -2.93 -9.97 4.06
CA LEU A 190 -3.64 -9.45 5.22
C LEU A 190 -4.08 -10.59 6.14
N ARG A 191 -4.59 -11.70 5.57
CA ARG A 191 -5.09 -12.85 6.33
C ARG A 191 -4.00 -13.53 7.17
N VAL A 192 -2.80 -13.68 6.63
CA VAL A 192 -1.67 -14.32 7.33
C VAL A 192 -1.14 -13.46 8.48
N SER A 193 -1.29 -12.13 8.40
CA SER A 193 -0.93 -11.21 9.50
C SER A 193 -1.83 -11.39 10.73
N GLY A 194 -3.06 -11.91 10.55
CA GLY A 194 -4.04 -12.03 11.62
C GLY A 194 -4.59 -10.68 12.13
N ILE A 195 -4.29 -9.57 11.45
CA ILE A 195 -4.80 -8.25 11.78
C ILE A 195 -6.22 -8.10 11.22
N PRO A 196 -7.22 -7.76 12.05
CA PRO A 196 -8.58 -7.47 11.56
C PRO A 196 -8.57 -6.34 10.53
N PHE A 197 -9.44 -6.41 9.54
CA PHE A 197 -9.44 -5.44 8.44
C PHE A 197 -9.67 -4.01 8.92
N GLU A 198 -10.54 -3.83 9.89
CA GLU A 198 -10.91 -2.55 10.50
C GLU A 198 -9.67 -1.87 11.10
N ARG A 199 -8.80 -2.67 11.74
CA ARG A 199 -7.51 -2.21 12.24
C ARG A 199 -6.51 -1.96 11.12
N ALA A 200 -6.55 -2.74 10.04
CA ALA A 200 -5.62 -2.59 8.92
C ALA A 200 -5.84 -1.28 8.13
N VAL A 201 -7.08 -0.80 8.03
CA VAL A 201 -7.42 0.47 7.35
C VAL A 201 -6.60 1.64 7.87
N LYS A 202 -6.25 1.67 9.16
CA LYS A 202 -5.43 2.76 9.71
C LYS A 202 -4.05 2.85 9.06
N TYR A 203 -3.44 1.72 8.71
CA TYR A 203 -2.15 1.71 8.02
C TYR A 203 -2.28 2.26 6.60
N HIS A 204 -3.39 1.98 5.90
CA HIS A 204 -3.64 2.59 4.59
C HIS A 204 -3.76 4.11 4.70
N ILE A 205 -4.47 4.61 5.72
CA ILE A 205 -4.58 6.06 5.96
C ILE A 205 -3.19 6.67 6.21
N TRP A 206 -2.38 6.07 7.08
CA TRP A 206 -1.04 6.59 7.39
C TRP A 206 -0.12 6.55 6.17
N LEU A 207 -0.03 5.41 5.48
CA LEU A 207 0.83 5.25 4.29
C LEU A 207 0.36 6.14 3.14
N GLY A 208 -0.95 6.18 2.86
CA GLY A 208 -1.52 7.03 1.82
C GLY A 208 -1.27 8.51 2.11
N SER A 209 -1.49 8.95 3.35
CA SER A 209 -1.23 10.35 3.74
C SER A 209 0.26 10.68 3.60
N SER A 210 1.15 9.84 4.12
CA SER A 210 2.61 10.04 4.00
C SER A 210 3.06 10.10 2.54
N CYS A 211 2.54 9.21 1.69
CA CYS A 211 2.80 9.22 0.25
C CYS A 211 2.41 10.56 -0.38
N ILE A 212 1.17 11.01 -0.18
CA ILE A 212 0.69 12.26 -0.81
C ILE A 212 1.44 13.48 -0.26
N TRP A 213 1.77 13.53 1.03
CA TRP A 213 2.57 14.64 1.59
C TRP A 213 3.99 14.71 1.00
N LEU A 214 4.64 13.58 0.79
CA LEU A 214 5.94 13.53 0.09
C LEU A 214 5.82 13.98 -1.37
N LEU A 215 4.74 13.59 -2.05
CA LEU A 215 4.47 14.01 -3.43
C LEU A 215 4.12 15.50 -3.54
N ILE A 216 3.43 16.07 -2.55
CA ILE A 216 3.20 17.52 -2.44
C ILE A 216 4.55 18.22 -2.29
N ALA A 217 5.42 17.77 -1.38
CA ALA A 217 6.74 18.35 -1.20
C ALA A 217 7.59 18.26 -2.48
N HIS A 218 7.58 17.10 -3.15
CA HIS A 218 8.16 16.91 -4.48
C HIS A 218 7.64 17.92 -5.50
N GLY A 219 6.31 18.07 -5.60
CA GLY A 219 5.66 19.03 -6.50
C GLY A 219 6.04 20.47 -6.20
N VAL A 220 5.99 20.89 -4.93
CA VAL A 220 6.38 22.25 -4.47
C VAL A 220 7.81 22.58 -4.88
N VAL A 221 8.73 21.64 -4.71
CA VAL A 221 10.12 21.82 -5.13
C VAL A 221 10.22 22.06 -6.64
N PHE A 222 9.50 21.29 -7.47
CA PHE A 222 9.52 21.49 -8.92
C PHE A 222 8.79 22.75 -9.38
N PHE A 223 7.71 23.16 -8.72
CA PHE A 223 7.05 24.44 -8.96
C PHE A 223 7.95 25.64 -8.62
N GLY A 224 8.88 25.50 -7.67
CA GLY A 224 9.92 26.51 -7.41
C GLY A 224 11.14 26.41 -8.32
N TYR A 225 11.55 25.18 -8.68
CA TYR A 225 12.73 24.91 -9.51
C TYR A 225 12.60 25.48 -10.92
N TYR A 226 11.49 25.21 -11.63
CA TYR A 226 11.33 25.64 -13.03
C TYR A 226 11.37 27.17 -13.22
N PRO A 227 10.70 27.98 -12.36
CA PRO A 227 10.90 29.42 -12.36
C PRO A 227 12.34 29.86 -12.04
N MET A 228 13.01 29.19 -11.09
CA MET A 228 14.39 29.51 -10.70
C MET A 228 15.40 29.36 -11.85
N ILE A 229 15.14 28.44 -12.78
CA ILE A 229 15.99 28.22 -13.97
C ILE A 229 15.46 28.93 -15.21
N HIS A 230 14.43 29.77 -15.07
CA HIS A 230 13.74 30.48 -16.15
C HIS A 230 13.17 29.56 -17.26
N ASP A 231 12.79 28.33 -16.93
CA ASP A 231 12.20 27.35 -17.86
C ASP A 231 10.82 26.87 -17.36
N VAL A 232 9.86 27.80 -17.26
CA VAL A 232 8.49 27.45 -16.84
C VAL A 232 7.77 26.53 -17.82
N SER A 233 8.20 26.51 -19.10
CA SER A 233 7.72 25.56 -20.11
C SER A 233 7.95 24.12 -19.71
N GLY A 234 8.99 23.84 -18.91
CA GLY A 234 9.28 22.49 -18.41
C GLY A 234 8.13 21.85 -17.62
N LEU A 235 7.29 22.65 -16.95
CA LEU A 235 6.09 22.18 -16.23
C LEU A 235 5.06 21.52 -17.16
N TRP A 236 5.03 21.95 -18.42
CA TRP A 236 4.10 21.45 -19.44
C TRP A 236 4.70 20.30 -20.28
N SER A 237 5.89 19.82 -19.91
CA SER A 237 6.57 18.77 -20.67
C SER A 237 5.85 17.42 -20.58
N TRP A 238 5.57 16.84 -21.75
CA TRP A 238 5.07 15.46 -21.89
C TRP A 238 5.99 14.65 -22.80
N LYS A 239 7.07 14.11 -22.22
CA LYS A 239 8.03 13.27 -22.94
C LYS A 239 7.49 11.85 -23.07
N THR A 240 7.74 11.19 -24.22
CA THR A 240 7.35 9.78 -24.43
C THR A 240 8.27 8.79 -23.71
N ARG A 241 9.53 9.18 -23.50
CA ARG A 241 10.53 8.43 -22.72
C ARG A 241 11.09 9.30 -21.61
N GLY A 242 11.29 8.69 -20.44
CA GLY A 242 11.88 9.35 -19.28
C GLY A 242 10.83 9.93 -18.34
N ILE A 243 11.12 11.11 -17.76
CA ILE A 243 10.23 11.77 -16.80
C ILE A 243 9.42 12.85 -17.53
N ALA A 244 8.09 12.73 -17.50
CA ALA A 244 7.15 13.67 -18.08
C ALA A 244 6.46 14.49 -16.98
N VAL A 245 6.75 15.78 -16.86
CA VAL A 245 6.34 16.59 -15.71
C VAL A 245 4.83 16.82 -15.68
N PHE A 246 4.22 17.13 -16.83
CA PHE A 246 2.80 17.47 -16.89
C PHE A 246 1.88 16.32 -16.44
N PRO A 247 2.08 15.05 -16.87
CA PRO A 247 1.41 13.92 -16.26
C PRO A 247 1.61 13.81 -14.74
N GLY A 248 2.80 14.15 -14.24
CA GLY A 248 3.06 14.19 -12.79
C GLY A 248 2.19 15.20 -12.06
N ILE A 249 1.95 16.37 -12.64
CA ILE A 249 1.04 17.39 -12.10
C ILE A 249 -0.39 16.86 -12.03
N ILE A 250 -0.88 16.19 -13.08
CA ILE A 250 -2.22 15.60 -13.10
C ILE A 250 -2.36 14.50 -12.04
N SER A 251 -1.34 13.64 -11.92
CA SER A 251 -1.30 12.60 -10.88
C SER A 251 -1.33 13.22 -9.49
N LEU A 252 -0.49 14.23 -9.23
CA LEU A 252 -0.45 14.93 -7.95
C LEU A 252 -1.79 15.61 -7.63
N ALA A 253 -2.43 16.28 -8.60
CA ALA A 253 -3.72 16.90 -8.41
C ALA A 253 -4.80 15.88 -7.99
N ALA A 254 -4.86 14.73 -8.67
CA ALA A 254 -5.75 13.63 -8.28
C ALA A 254 -5.45 13.13 -6.85
N GLY A 255 -4.17 12.97 -6.50
CA GLY A 255 -3.72 12.59 -5.16
C GLY A 255 -4.14 13.58 -4.07
N VAL A 256 -3.98 14.88 -4.32
CA VAL A 256 -4.36 15.96 -3.40
C VAL A 256 -5.88 16.00 -3.18
N LEU A 257 -6.69 15.84 -4.25
CA LEU A 257 -8.15 15.77 -4.13
C LEU A 257 -8.60 14.56 -3.32
N MET A 258 -7.96 13.40 -3.52
CA MET A 258 -8.21 12.22 -2.71
C MET A 258 -7.86 12.44 -1.24
N LEU A 259 -6.72 13.06 -0.94
CA LEU A 259 -6.30 13.36 0.44
C LEU A 259 -7.25 14.36 1.11
N ALA A 260 -7.62 15.44 0.41
CA ALA A 260 -8.50 16.48 0.92
C ALA A 260 -9.87 15.91 1.33
N THR A 261 -10.42 15.01 0.52
CA THR A 261 -11.70 14.36 0.83
C THR A 261 -11.58 13.21 1.84
N ALA A 262 -10.37 12.69 2.08
CA ALA A 262 -10.12 11.62 3.06
C ALA A 262 -9.96 12.11 4.50
N PHE A 263 -9.76 13.42 4.70
CA PHE A 263 -9.70 14.00 6.05
C PHE A 263 -10.93 13.58 6.88
N GLU A 264 -10.69 13.22 8.14
CA GLU A 264 -11.68 12.56 8.98
C GLU A 264 -13.00 13.34 9.06
N LYS A 265 -12.92 14.66 9.24
CA LYS A 265 -14.10 15.53 9.27
C LYS A 265 -14.93 15.42 7.99
N VAL A 266 -14.28 15.61 6.84
CA VAL A 266 -14.93 15.56 5.52
C VAL A 266 -15.50 14.17 5.23
N ARG A 267 -14.74 13.11 5.49
CA ARG A 267 -15.18 11.73 5.25
C ARG A 267 -16.35 11.31 6.14
N ARG A 268 -16.43 11.80 7.38
CA ARG A 268 -17.53 11.49 8.32
C ARG A 268 -18.81 12.25 7.96
N GLU A 269 -18.70 13.50 7.52
CA GLU A 269 -19.84 14.34 7.18
C GLU A 269 -20.34 14.10 5.75
N MET A 270 -19.43 13.83 4.81
CA MET A 270 -19.69 13.72 3.36
C MET A 270 -19.09 12.45 2.77
N PHE A 271 -19.52 11.28 3.27
CA PHE A 271 -18.96 9.99 2.85
C PHE A 271 -19.09 9.72 1.35
N ASN A 272 -20.19 10.13 0.71
CA ASN A 272 -20.38 9.95 -0.74
C ASN A 272 -19.34 10.73 -1.56
N LEU A 273 -19.03 11.97 -1.16
CA LEU A 273 -17.99 12.78 -1.80
C LEU A 273 -16.63 12.10 -1.66
N PHE A 274 -16.26 11.71 -0.44
CA PHE A 274 -15.05 10.93 -0.19
C PHE A 274 -14.98 9.70 -1.10
N PHE A 275 -16.05 8.88 -1.14
CA PHE A 275 -16.04 7.62 -1.86
C PHE A 275 -15.87 7.79 -3.38
N ILE A 276 -16.56 8.78 -3.97
CA ILE A 276 -16.48 9.08 -5.40
C ILE A 276 -15.11 9.68 -5.73
N THR A 277 -14.66 10.69 -4.99
CA THR A 277 -13.36 11.33 -5.21
C THR A 277 -12.21 10.34 -5.00
N HIS A 278 -12.32 9.40 -4.06
CA HIS A 278 -11.31 8.36 -3.89
C HIS A 278 -11.16 7.45 -5.11
N GLN A 279 -12.12 7.35 -6.03
CA GLN A 279 -11.95 6.59 -7.28
C GLN A 279 -10.91 7.23 -8.22
N LEU A 280 -10.51 8.48 -7.98
CA LEU A 280 -9.41 9.14 -8.69
C LEU A 280 -8.06 8.41 -8.53
N TYR A 281 -7.96 7.37 -7.69
CA TYR A 281 -6.78 6.51 -7.64
C TYR A 281 -6.44 5.90 -9.01
N LEU A 282 -7.44 5.69 -9.88
CA LEU A 282 -7.23 5.23 -11.26
C LEU A 282 -6.53 6.30 -12.11
N VAL A 283 -6.97 7.56 -11.99
CA VAL A 283 -6.34 8.71 -12.65
C VAL A 283 -4.93 8.90 -12.11
N PHE A 284 -4.76 8.87 -10.79
CA PHE A 284 -3.46 8.95 -10.12
C PHE A 284 -2.48 7.91 -10.68
N LEU A 285 -2.87 6.64 -10.75
CA LEU A 285 -2.02 5.55 -11.25
C LEU A 285 -1.71 5.67 -12.74
N LEU A 286 -2.70 6.02 -13.56
CA LEU A 286 -2.51 6.19 -15.01
C LEU A 286 -1.52 7.32 -15.32
N PHE A 287 -1.69 8.47 -14.67
CA PHE A 287 -0.81 9.60 -14.89
C PHE A 287 0.55 9.46 -14.19
N PHE A 288 0.63 8.68 -13.09
CA PHE A 288 1.90 8.23 -12.52
C PHE A 288 2.67 7.36 -13.53
N LEU A 289 1.98 6.43 -14.22
CA LEU A 289 2.56 5.63 -15.31
C LEU A 289 3.17 6.50 -16.41
N PHE A 290 2.45 7.54 -16.84
CA PHE A 290 2.96 8.48 -17.84
C PHE A 290 4.07 9.39 -17.31
N HIS A 291 4.04 9.75 -16.02
CA HIS A 291 5.04 10.61 -15.39
C HIS A 291 6.41 9.95 -15.32
N CYS A 292 6.49 8.70 -14.84
CA CYS A 292 7.76 8.03 -14.58
C CYS A 292 7.67 6.49 -14.73
N GLN A 293 7.63 6.03 -15.97
CA GLN A 293 7.47 4.61 -16.35
C GLN A 293 8.47 3.68 -15.65
N SER A 294 9.71 4.14 -15.47
CA SER A 294 10.78 3.39 -14.81
C SER A 294 10.49 3.10 -13.34
N GLN A 295 9.74 3.98 -12.66
CA GLN A 295 9.46 3.80 -11.23
C GLN A 295 8.31 2.81 -10.97
N MET A 296 7.59 2.36 -12.01
CA MET A 296 6.53 1.34 -11.87
C MET A 296 7.03 0.04 -11.23
N VAL A 297 8.31 -0.28 -11.42
CA VAL A 297 8.96 -1.48 -10.90
C VAL A 297 8.75 -1.68 -9.40
N TYR A 298 8.65 -0.58 -8.63
CA TYR A 298 8.53 -0.63 -7.19
C TYR A 298 7.09 -0.82 -6.71
N VAL A 299 6.09 -0.35 -7.48
CA VAL A 299 4.69 -0.30 -7.02
C VAL A 299 3.77 -1.32 -7.69
N VAL A 300 4.15 -1.86 -8.86
CA VAL A 300 3.19 -2.58 -9.71
C VAL A 300 2.62 -3.83 -9.06
N ILE A 301 3.41 -4.59 -8.30
CA ILE A 301 2.95 -5.88 -7.79
C ILE A 301 1.91 -5.72 -6.67
N PRO A 302 2.11 -4.88 -5.64
CA PRO A 302 1.05 -4.61 -4.68
C PRO A 302 -0.23 -4.03 -5.32
N VAL A 303 -0.09 -3.18 -6.34
CA VAL A 303 -1.23 -2.66 -7.12
C VAL A 303 -1.98 -3.79 -7.83
N LEU A 304 -1.27 -4.69 -8.51
CA LEU A 304 -1.87 -5.85 -9.19
C LEU A 304 -2.55 -6.81 -8.19
N LEU A 305 -1.92 -7.08 -7.04
CA LEU A 305 -2.51 -7.89 -5.98
C LEU A 305 -3.80 -7.27 -5.45
N PHE A 306 -3.85 -5.94 -5.32
CA PHE A 306 -5.07 -5.21 -4.95
C PHE A 306 -6.18 -5.34 -6.02
N PHE A 307 -5.85 -5.20 -7.31
CA PHE A 307 -6.82 -5.36 -8.38
C PHE A 307 -7.31 -6.80 -8.49
N LEU A 308 -6.44 -7.79 -8.31
CA LEU A 308 -6.81 -9.20 -8.25
C LEU A 308 -7.78 -9.47 -7.10
N ASP A 309 -7.47 -8.96 -5.90
CA ASP A 309 -8.36 -9.04 -4.73
C ASP A 309 -9.72 -8.38 -5.00
N ARG A 310 -9.72 -7.20 -5.65
CA ARG A 310 -10.96 -6.52 -6.05
C ARG A 310 -11.76 -7.34 -7.06
N PHE A 311 -11.12 -7.91 -8.07
CA PHE A 311 -11.77 -8.77 -9.06
C PHE A 311 -12.39 -10.01 -8.43
N MET A 312 -11.65 -10.73 -7.58
CA MET A 312 -12.14 -11.91 -6.88
C MET A 312 -13.36 -11.59 -6.01
N ARG A 313 -13.34 -10.44 -5.31
CA ARG A 313 -14.51 -9.99 -4.54
C ARG A 313 -15.72 -9.71 -5.43
N MET A 314 -15.55 -9.06 -6.59
CA MET A 314 -16.65 -8.79 -7.52
C MET A 314 -17.28 -10.08 -8.07
N VAL A 315 -16.50 -11.15 -8.24
CA VAL A 315 -17.01 -12.47 -8.64
C VAL A 315 -17.75 -13.14 -7.47
N GLN A 316 -17.20 -13.09 -6.26
CA GLN A 316 -17.79 -13.71 -5.06
C GLN A 316 -19.04 -12.98 -4.55
N SER A 317 -19.15 -11.67 -4.78
CA SER A 317 -20.22 -10.82 -4.24
C SER A 317 -21.55 -10.86 -4.98
N ARG A 318 -21.71 -11.72 -6.00
CA ARG A 318 -22.89 -11.71 -6.87
C ARG A 318 -24.15 -12.35 -6.25
N LYS A 319 -24.04 -12.98 -5.08
CA LYS A 319 -25.18 -13.61 -4.39
C LYS A 319 -25.92 -12.59 -3.53
N ALA A 320 -26.97 -11.99 -4.09
CA ALA A 320 -27.90 -11.18 -3.32
C ALA A 320 -28.71 -12.05 -2.37
N VAL A 321 -29.00 -11.51 -1.18
CA VAL A 321 -29.81 -12.18 -0.16
C VAL A 321 -30.86 -11.18 0.32
N ASP A 322 -32.13 -11.61 0.35
CA ASP A 322 -33.22 -10.77 0.83
C ASP A 322 -33.11 -10.55 2.35
N VAL A 323 -33.37 -9.32 2.78
CA VAL A 323 -33.52 -8.95 4.19
C VAL A 323 -34.93 -9.34 4.63
N LEU A 324 -35.06 -10.25 5.58
CA LEU A 324 -36.33 -10.73 6.12
C LEU A 324 -36.92 -9.78 7.17
N SER A 325 -36.08 -9.20 8.02
CA SER A 325 -36.53 -8.22 9.02
C SER A 325 -35.39 -7.34 9.52
N THR A 326 -35.74 -6.18 10.03
CA THR A 326 -34.83 -5.21 10.65
C THR A 326 -35.41 -4.74 11.98
N ARG A 327 -34.64 -4.80 13.08
CA ARG A 327 -35.09 -4.36 14.41
C ARG A 327 -34.03 -3.47 15.06
N LEU A 328 -34.44 -2.30 15.55
CA LEU A 328 -33.58 -1.47 16.38
C LEU A 328 -33.69 -1.95 17.84
N LEU A 329 -32.55 -2.28 18.44
CA LEU A 329 -32.46 -2.68 19.84
C LEU A 329 -32.37 -1.46 20.75
N PRO A 330 -32.78 -1.56 22.03
CA PRO A 330 -32.69 -0.45 22.99
C PRO A 330 -31.27 0.11 23.18
N SER A 331 -30.24 -0.70 22.91
CA SER A 331 -28.84 -0.29 22.93
C SER A 331 -28.39 0.56 21.74
N GLY A 332 -29.27 0.82 20.75
CA GLY A 332 -28.95 1.47 19.49
C GLY A 332 -28.35 0.53 18.43
N ALA A 333 -28.18 -0.76 18.74
CA ALA A 333 -27.74 -1.76 17.77
C ALA A 333 -28.89 -2.14 16.81
N ILE A 334 -28.57 -2.47 15.56
CA ILE A 334 -29.55 -2.90 14.56
C ILE A 334 -29.41 -4.41 14.34
N GLU A 335 -30.48 -5.16 14.58
CA GLU A 335 -30.63 -6.57 14.22
C GLU A 335 -31.17 -6.67 12.79
N LEU A 336 -30.53 -7.49 11.95
CA LEU A 336 -30.93 -7.77 10.57
C LEU A 336 -31.04 -9.28 10.38
N LYS A 337 -32.21 -9.76 9.93
CA LYS A 337 -32.40 -11.18 9.56
C LYS A 337 -32.37 -11.31 8.04
N PHE A 338 -31.67 -12.32 7.53
CA PHE A 338 -31.48 -12.56 6.10
C PHE A 338 -32.04 -13.92 5.69
N ALA A 339 -32.48 -14.05 4.44
CA ALA A 339 -32.87 -15.33 3.87
C ALA A 339 -31.64 -16.26 3.78
N LYS A 340 -31.76 -17.51 4.24
CA LYS A 340 -30.65 -18.46 4.14
C LYS A 340 -30.50 -18.94 2.68
N PRO A 341 -29.33 -18.78 2.03
CA PRO A 341 -29.11 -19.35 0.71
C PRO A 341 -29.12 -20.89 0.77
N ALA A 342 -29.76 -21.55 -0.19
CA ALA A 342 -29.83 -23.01 -0.27
C ALA A 342 -28.44 -23.69 -0.31
N SER A 343 -27.41 -22.99 -0.81
CA SER A 343 -26.03 -23.49 -0.88
C SER A 343 -25.26 -23.45 0.45
N MET A 344 -25.90 -23.12 1.58
CA MET A 344 -25.22 -22.88 2.85
C MET A 344 -25.46 -23.99 3.88
N SER A 345 -24.40 -24.71 4.28
CA SER A 345 -24.50 -25.78 5.28
C SER A 345 -24.75 -25.22 6.70
N PRO A 346 -25.34 -26.01 7.62
CA PRO A 346 -25.80 -25.51 8.93
C PRO A 346 -24.69 -25.29 9.97
N ALA A 347 -23.44 -25.67 9.70
CA ALA A 347 -22.43 -25.80 10.73
C ALA A 347 -21.44 -24.63 10.78
N THR A 348 -21.23 -24.14 12.00
CA THR A 348 -20.27 -23.12 12.49
C THR A 348 -20.55 -21.66 12.13
N GLY A 349 -20.35 -20.77 13.12
CA GLY A 349 -20.56 -19.33 12.98
C GLY A 349 -19.81 -18.76 11.77
N PHE A 350 -20.55 -18.15 10.85
CA PHE A 350 -20.01 -17.50 9.67
C PHE A 350 -20.07 -15.98 9.86
N GLU A 351 -18.97 -15.29 9.56
CA GLU A 351 -19.00 -13.86 9.31
C GLU A 351 -19.47 -13.62 7.87
N PHE A 352 -20.62 -12.96 7.72
CA PHE A 352 -21.13 -12.53 6.43
C PHE A 352 -20.66 -11.11 6.11
N ARG A 353 -20.35 -10.84 4.84
CA ARG A 353 -20.01 -9.50 4.37
C ARG A 353 -21.18 -8.88 3.61
N LEU A 354 -21.83 -7.91 4.25
CA LEU A 354 -22.76 -7.00 3.58
C LEU A 354 -21.99 -5.94 2.80
N LEU A 355 -22.30 -5.80 1.51
CA LEU A 355 -21.63 -4.85 0.62
C LEU A 355 -22.42 -3.56 0.45
N ALA A 356 -23.73 -3.66 0.29
CA ALA A 356 -24.64 -2.53 0.20
C ALA A 356 -26.08 -3.02 0.42
N PHE A 357 -26.94 -2.15 0.93
CA PHE A 357 -28.38 -2.32 0.80
C PHE A 357 -28.80 -1.78 -0.56
N ARG A 358 -29.44 -2.62 -1.36
CA ARG A 358 -30.07 -2.20 -2.61
C ARG A 358 -31.58 -2.16 -2.37
N ARG A 359 -32.20 -0.99 -2.57
CA ARG A 359 -33.66 -0.88 -2.56
C ARG A 359 -34.19 -1.73 -3.73
N LYS A 360 -35.09 -2.67 -3.43
CA LYS A 360 -35.78 -3.44 -4.47
C LYS A 360 -36.65 -2.44 -5.24
N SER A 361 -36.30 -2.14 -6.49
CA SER A 361 -37.14 -1.29 -7.33
C SER A 361 -38.38 -2.12 -7.69
N ASN A 362 -39.53 -1.78 -7.11
CA ASN A 362 -40.80 -2.29 -7.60
C ASN A 362 -41.05 -1.64 -8.97
N HIS A 363 -40.66 -2.31 -10.05
CA HIS A 363 -41.30 -2.10 -11.34
C HIS A 363 -42.62 -2.88 -11.31
N SER A 364 -43.63 -2.29 -10.65
CA SER A 364 -45.00 -2.57 -11.02
C SER A 364 -45.21 -1.89 -12.37
N ARG A 365 -45.26 -2.68 -13.45
CA ARG A 365 -45.95 -2.28 -14.67
C ARG A 365 -47.35 -1.86 -14.23
N CYS A 366 -47.67 -0.57 -14.39
CA CYS A 366 -49.07 -0.18 -14.53
C CYS A 366 -49.49 -0.72 -15.90
N ASP A 367 -50.11 -1.89 -15.90
CA ASP A 367 -51.01 -2.26 -16.98
C ASP A 367 -52.28 -1.42 -16.75
N SER A 368 -52.52 -0.49 -17.66
CA SER A 368 -53.79 0.20 -17.87
C SER A 368 -54.03 0.30 -19.36
#